data_AF-A0A1H5S1D4-F1
#
_entry.id   AF-A0A1H5S1D4-F1
#
_cell.length_a   1.000
_cell.length_b   1.000
_cell.length_c   1.000
_cell.angle_alpha   90.00
_cell.angle_beta   90.00
_cell.angle_gamma   90.00
#
_symmetry.space_group_name_H-M   'P 1'
#
loop_
_entity.id
_entity.type
_entity.pdbx_description
1 polymer ?
#
loop_
_entity_poly.entity_id
_entity_poly.type
_entity_poly.pdbx_seq_one_letter_code
_entity_poly.pdbx_strand_id
1 'polypeptide(L)'
;MKKLFLITTICTLSFASAQTNAFKGSDFENFADFTKSLNNYGLKSYATQDAGNGVGDSAALKISTTTDRNDYVFTANGTETLPATIKDITFMVKGTADKSLSINLYKTDGSSYKFNIGDLKADATIEVADNNNYAGVINTNGKYVKVTLNCASLKDISRDSSSNFFAIKIGKEAPYNLDIDDIKVN
;
A
#
# COMPACT_ATOMS: atom_id res chain seq x y z
N MET A 1 -21.01 59.66 11.42
CA MET A 1 -21.53 58.28 11.60
C MET A 1 -20.43 57.30 11.17
N LYS A 2 -19.69 56.70 12.12
CA LYS A 2 -18.60 55.75 11.81
C LYS A 2 -19.22 54.40 11.46
N LYS A 3 -19.00 53.92 10.23
CA LYS A 3 -19.46 52.60 9.77
C LYS A 3 -18.51 51.54 10.30
N LEU A 4 -19.01 50.69 11.19
CA LEU A 4 -18.31 49.53 11.73
C LEU A 4 -18.44 48.39 10.71
N PHE A 5 -17.33 47.99 10.08
CA PHE A 5 -17.30 46.80 9.22
C PHE A 5 -17.10 45.57 10.10
N LEU A 6 -18.12 44.73 10.18
CA LEU A 6 -18.04 43.40 10.78
C LEU A 6 -17.41 42.46 9.75
N ILE A 7 -16.19 42.00 9.99
CA ILE A 7 -15.54 40.96 9.17
C ILE A 7 -15.92 39.61 9.76
N THR A 8 -16.81 38.89 9.09
CA THR A 8 -17.14 37.50 9.40
C THR A 8 -16.06 36.61 8.79
N THR A 9 -15.10 36.17 9.60
CA THR A 9 -14.13 35.14 9.19
C THR A 9 -14.86 33.81 9.06
N ILE A 10 -15.11 33.36 7.82
CA ILE A 10 -15.58 32.01 7.54
C ILE A 10 -14.36 31.09 7.66
N CYS A 11 -14.25 30.39 8.79
CA CYS A 11 -13.28 29.32 8.94
C CYS A 11 -13.83 28.08 8.21
N THR A 12 -13.31 27.80 7.02
CA THR A 12 -13.61 26.54 6.32
C THR A 12 -12.91 25.41 7.05
N LEU A 13 -13.67 24.60 7.80
CA LEU A 13 -13.21 23.33 8.31
C LEU A 13 -13.02 22.38 7.12
N SER A 14 -11.78 22.19 6.70
CA SER A 14 -11.42 21.10 5.79
C SER A 14 -11.46 19.79 6.57
N PHE A 15 -12.52 19.00 6.39
CA PHE A 15 -12.51 17.60 6.81
C PHE A 15 -11.53 16.86 5.90
N ALA A 16 -10.35 16.52 6.41
CA ALA A 16 -9.58 15.45 5.81
C ALA A 16 -10.44 14.19 5.91
N SER A 17 -10.79 13.55 4.79
CA SER A 17 -11.41 12.23 4.86
C SER A 17 -10.44 11.30 5.56
N ALA A 18 -10.88 10.60 6.61
CA ALA A 18 -10.10 9.53 7.20
C ALA A 18 -9.79 8.51 6.10
N GLN A 19 -8.51 8.31 5.78
CA GLN A 19 -8.06 7.28 4.85
C GLN A 19 -8.59 5.93 5.31
N THR A 20 -9.21 5.16 4.40
CA THR A 20 -9.80 3.86 4.72
C THR A 20 -8.76 2.76 4.54
N ASN A 21 -8.69 1.79 5.46
CA ASN A 21 -7.82 0.63 5.29
C ASN A 21 -8.16 -0.11 3.98
N ALA A 22 -7.14 -0.40 3.17
CA ALA A 22 -7.29 -1.04 1.88
C ALA A 22 -7.83 -2.48 1.99
N PHE A 23 -7.51 -3.15 3.09
CA PHE A 23 -8.07 -4.45 3.47
C PHE A 23 -8.02 -4.58 4.98
N LYS A 24 -8.65 -5.60 5.56
CA LYS A 24 -8.68 -5.75 7.02
C LYS A 24 -7.25 -5.96 7.55
N GLY A 25 -6.83 -5.14 8.52
CA GLY A 25 -5.49 -5.17 9.12
C GLY A 25 -4.36 -4.63 8.24
N SER A 26 -4.67 -3.79 7.24
CA SER A 26 -3.67 -3.25 6.30
C SER A 26 -2.74 -2.17 6.87
N ASP A 27 -2.93 -1.83 8.14
CA ASP A 27 -2.07 -1.02 9.02
C ASP A 27 -1.26 -1.88 10.01
N PHE A 28 -1.39 -3.20 9.95
CA PHE A 28 -0.61 -4.18 10.71
C PHE A 28 -0.69 -4.11 12.24
N GLU A 29 -1.51 -3.22 12.82
CA GLU A 29 -1.75 -3.15 14.28
C GLU A 29 -2.41 -4.42 14.82
N ASN A 30 -3.34 -4.99 14.05
CA ASN A 30 -3.95 -6.28 14.35
C ASN A 30 -3.54 -7.31 13.29
N PHE A 31 -2.40 -7.96 13.53
CA PHE A 31 -1.83 -8.93 12.59
C PHE A 31 -2.70 -10.17 12.39
N ALA A 32 -3.54 -10.53 13.36
CA ALA A 32 -4.52 -11.61 13.22
C ALA A 32 -5.62 -11.24 12.21
N ASP A 33 -6.07 -9.99 12.20
CA ASP A 33 -7.00 -9.49 11.20
C ASP A 33 -6.38 -9.39 9.82
N PHE A 34 -5.11 -8.97 9.74
CA PHE A 34 -4.33 -9.00 8.50
C PHE A 34 -4.23 -10.41 7.92
N THR A 35 -3.74 -11.38 8.69
CA THR A 35 -3.53 -12.75 8.20
C THR A 35 -4.84 -13.43 7.78
N LYS A 36 -5.96 -13.11 8.44
CA LYS A 36 -7.31 -13.58 8.06
C LYS A 36 -7.86 -12.92 6.80
N SER A 37 -7.34 -11.76 6.39
CA SER A 37 -7.78 -11.08 5.16
C SER A 37 -7.04 -11.59 3.92
N LEU A 38 -6.03 -12.44 4.08
CA LEU A 38 -5.28 -13.03 2.99
C LEU A 38 -6.06 -14.15 2.30
N ASN A 39 -5.75 -14.38 1.03
CA ASN A 39 -6.23 -15.57 0.33
C ASN A 39 -5.53 -16.85 0.83
N ASN A 40 -5.90 -17.99 0.25
CA ASN A 40 -5.43 -19.30 0.69
C ASN A 40 -3.91 -19.54 0.51
N TYR A 41 -3.19 -18.68 -0.22
CA TYR A 41 -1.72 -18.76 -0.31
C TYR A 41 -1.02 -18.12 0.91
N GLY A 42 -1.74 -17.29 1.67
CA GLY A 42 -1.27 -16.74 2.93
C GLY A 42 -0.09 -15.77 2.81
N LEU A 43 0.58 -15.57 3.95
CA LEU A 43 1.77 -14.74 4.10
C LEU A 43 3.02 -15.62 4.00
N LYS A 44 4.04 -15.14 3.29
CA LYS A 44 5.35 -15.80 3.27
C LYS A 44 6.07 -15.66 4.61
N SER A 45 6.77 -16.72 5.03
CA SER A 45 7.41 -16.79 6.35
C SER A 45 8.50 -15.74 6.61
N TYR A 46 9.05 -15.16 5.54
CA TYR A 46 10.03 -14.07 5.64
C TYR A 46 9.39 -12.69 5.85
N ALA A 47 8.05 -12.62 5.84
CA ALA A 47 7.30 -11.43 6.14
C ALA A 47 6.59 -11.57 7.48
N THR A 48 6.85 -10.65 8.40
CA THR A 48 6.45 -10.74 9.81
C THR A 48 5.98 -9.39 10.31
N GLN A 49 5.18 -9.38 11.38
CA GLN A 49 4.88 -8.13 12.08
C GLN A 49 6.16 -7.55 12.70
N ASP A 50 6.37 -6.24 12.56
CA ASP A 50 7.46 -5.49 13.17
C ASP A 50 6.91 -4.45 14.14
N ALA A 51 6.61 -4.90 15.36
CA ALA A 51 5.99 -4.06 16.38
C ALA A 51 6.94 -2.95 16.85
N GLY A 52 6.47 -1.70 16.88
CA GLY A 52 7.26 -0.54 17.31
C GLY A 52 8.12 0.07 16.20
N ASN A 53 8.10 -0.48 14.98
CA ASN A 53 8.90 0.00 13.86
C ASN A 53 8.06 0.62 12.73
N GLY A 54 6.74 0.63 12.88
CA GLY A 54 5.77 1.28 12.01
C GLY A 54 5.80 2.81 12.08
N VAL A 55 4.89 3.42 11.33
CA VAL A 55 4.72 4.87 11.26
C VAL A 55 4.26 5.38 12.62
N GLY A 56 5.05 6.27 13.24
CA GLY A 56 4.73 6.77 14.58
C GLY A 56 4.86 5.71 15.67
N ASP A 57 5.85 4.81 15.53
CA ASP A 57 6.17 3.73 16.48
C ASP A 57 5.07 2.67 16.61
N SER A 58 4.25 2.53 15.56
CA SER A 58 3.22 1.50 15.40
C SER A 58 3.81 0.15 14.97
N ALA A 59 2.99 -0.82 14.61
CA ALA A 59 3.43 -2.04 13.93
C ALA A 59 3.51 -1.86 12.42
N ALA A 60 4.46 -2.52 11.76
CA ALA A 60 4.53 -2.61 10.29
C ALA A 60 4.62 -4.07 9.82
N LEU A 61 4.55 -4.28 8.51
CA LEU A 61 4.96 -5.52 7.88
C LEU A 61 6.45 -5.47 7.51
N LYS A 62 7.26 -6.27 8.19
CA LYS A 62 8.64 -6.55 7.78
C LYS A 62 8.66 -7.44 6.55
N ILE A 63 9.54 -7.15 5.60
CA ILE A 63 9.98 -8.07 4.55
C ILE A 63 11.50 -8.16 4.62
N SER A 64 12.02 -9.30 5.06
CA SER A 64 13.47 -9.52 5.22
C SER A 64 13.88 -10.85 4.58
N THR A 65 14.41 -10.79 3.36
CA THR A 65 14.71 -12.02 2.59
C THR A 65 15.65 -11.81 1.41
N THR A 66 16.11 -12.92 0.85
CA THR A 66 16.59 -13.04 -0.52
C THR A 66 15.98 -14.32 -1.09
N THR A 67 15.10 -14.21 -2.09
CA THR A 67 14.43 -15.37 -2.69
C THR A 67 15.13 -15.83 -3.98
N ASP A 68 14.96 -17.08 -4.36
CA ASP A 68 15.45 -17.65 -5.62
C ASP A 68 14.47 -17.46 -6.80
N ARG A 69 13.25 -17.03 -6.50
CA ARG A 69 12.18 -16.79 -7.47
C ARG A 69 11.40 -15.51 -7.15
N ASN A 70 10.75 -14.97 -8.18
CA ASN A 70 9.78 -13.90 -7.99
C ASN A 70 8.63 -14.46 -7.17
N ASP A 71 8.27 -13.80 -6.08
CA ASP A 71 7.30 -14.34 -5.13
C ASP A 71 6.22 -13.33 -4.81
N TYR A 72 5.03 -13.84 -4.49
CA TYR A 72 3.98 -13.07 -3.84
C TYR A 72 4.26 -13.09 -2.35
N VAL A 73 4.52 -11.93 -1.75
CA VAL A 73 4.69 -11.83 -0.28
C VAL A 73 3.37 -12.19 0.40
N PHE A 74 2.27 -11.63 -0.11
CA PHE A 74 0.90 -12.01 0.22
C PHE A 74 -0.04 -11.59 -0.91
N THR A 75 -1.29 -12.03 -0.82
CA THR A 75 -2.42 -11.45 -1.57
C THR A 75 -3.60 -11.32 -0.61
N ALA A 76 -4.10 -10.09 -0.45
CA ALA A 76 -5.25 -9.76 0.36
C ALA A 76 -6.53 -9.81 -0.49
N ASN A 77 -7.61 -10.29 0.11
CA ASN A 77 -8.95 -10.20 -0.46
C ASN A 77 -9.54 -8.80 -0.25
N GLY A 78 -10.62 -8.52 -0.98
CA GLY A 78 -11.39 -7.30 -0.80
C GLY A 78 -12.05 -7.20 0.57
N THR A 79 -12.75 -6.09 0.80
CA THR A 79 -13.58 -5.89 1.99
C THR A 79 -14.80 -5.06 1.61
N GLU A 80 -15.93 -5.34 2.23
CA GLU A 80 -17.20 -4.65 1.99
C GLU A 80 -17.12 -3.14 2.31
N THR A 81 -16.10 -2.72 3.05
CA THR A 81 -15.87 -1.32 3.42
C THR A 81 -15.14 -0.50 2.36
N LEU A 82 -14.74 -1.09 1.23
CA LEU A 82 -14.06 -0.35 0.17
C LEU A 82 -15.01 0.71 -0.46
N PRO A 83 -14.52 1.92 -0.81
CA PRO A 83 -15.33 3.00 -1.38
C PRO A 83 -15.59 2.79 -2.88
N ALA A 84 -16.82 2.94 -3.40
CA ALA A 84 -17.17 2.59 -4.80
C ALA A 84 -16.20 3.19 -5.84
N THR A 85 -15.75 4.40 -5.55
CA THR A 85 -14.58 5.13 -6.08
C THR A 85 -13.23 4.73 -5.48
N ILE A 86 -12.28 4.06 -6.14
CA ILE A 86 -10.87 4.05 -5.66
C ILE A 86 -10.05 4.95 -6.60
N LYS A 87 -9.67 6.13 -6.13
CA LYS A 87 -8.86 7.10 -6.87
C LYS A 87 -7.38 6.83 -6.70
N ASP A 88 -6.99 6.40 -5.50
CA ASP A 88 -5.63 6.01 -5.21
C ASP A 88 -5.55 4.97 -4.10
N ILE A 89 -4.40 4.29 -4.06
CA ILE A 89 -3.98 3.45 -2.94
C ILE A 89 -2.64 3.99 -2.45
N THR A 90 -2.52 4.27 -1.16
CA THR A 90 -1.28 4.74 -0.56
C THR A 90 -0.70 3.72 0.40
N PHE A 91 0.62 3.70 0.53
CA PHE A 91 1.30 2.95 1.59
C PHE A 91 2.67 3.56 1.89
N MET A 92 3.17 3.30 3.09
CA MET A 92 4.44 3.81 3.58
C MET A 92 5.51 2.73 3.44
N VAL A 93 6.71 3.13 3.00
CA VAL A 93 7.85 2.24 2.81
C VAL A 93 9.07 2.81 3.54
N LYS A 94 9.79 1.96 4.29
CA LYS A 94 11.07 2.30 4.91
C LYS A 94 12.07 1.16 4.68
N GLY A 95 13.33 1.47 4.41
CA GLY A 95 14.42 0.49 4.34
C GLY A 95 15.14 0.44 3.00
N THR A 96 15.68 -0.73 2.68
CA THR A 96 16.53 -0.96 1.50
C THR A 96 16.18 -2.25 0.77
N ALA A 97 16.22 -2.23 -0.56
CA ALA A 97 16.18 -3.41 -1.40
C ALA A 97 16.91 -3.18 -2.73
N ASP A 98 17.68 -4.17 -3.18
CA ASP A 98 18.46 -4.08 -4.43
C ASP A 98 17.59 -4.31 -5.69
N LYS A 99 16.33 -4.69 -5.49
CA LYS A 99 15.28 -4.72 -6.50
C LYS A 99 14.01 -4.10 -5.95
N SER A 100 13.21 -3.53 -6.83
CA SER A 100 11.97 -2.87 -6.47
C SER A 100 10.85 -3.86 -6.11
N LEU A 101 9.72 -3.32 -5.68
CA LEU A 101 8.47 -4.05 -5.46
C LEU A 101 7.58 -3.93 -6.71
N SER A 102 6.75 -4.95 -6.90
CA SER A 102 5.64 -4.88 -7.86
C SER A 102 4.32 -5.16 -7.14
N ILE A 103 3.30 -4.36 -7.45
CA ILE A 103 1.98 -4.45 -6.85
C ILE A 103 0.98 -4.92 -7.89
N ASN A 104 0.20 -5.94 -7.54
CA ASN A 104 -0.97 -6.32 -8.30
C ASN A 104 -2.22 -5.75 -7.62
N LEU A 105 -2.99 -4.95 -8.36
CA LEU A 105 -4.35 -4.56 -8.00
C LEU A 105 -5.32 -5.33 -8.89
N TYR A 106 -6.08 -6.24 -8.30
CA TYR A 106 -6.90 -7.20 -9.05
C TYR A 106 -8.16 -6.56 -9.62
N LYS A 107 -8.55 -7.06 -10.79
CA LYS A 107 -9.79 -6.69 -11.48
C LYS A 107 -10.89 -7.70 -11.18
N THR A 108 -12.13 -7.34 -11.46
CA THR A 108 -13.30 -8.20 -11.27
C THR A 108 -13.26 -9.47 -12.14
N ASP A 109 -12.51 -9.47 -13.24
CA ASP A 109 -12.28 -10.65 -14.09
C ASP A 109 -11.17 -11.60 -13.58
N GLY A 110 -10.54 -11.27 -12.44
CA GLY A 110 -9.43 -12.01 -11.84
C GLY A 110 -8.04 -11.71 -12.42
N SER A 111 -7.94 -10.92 -13.48
CA SER A 111 -6.67 -10.33 -13.93
C SER A 111 -6.23 -9.20 -12.98
N SER A 112 -5.10 -8.54 -13.26
CA SER A 112 -4.62 -7.43 -12.42
C SER A 112 -4.09 -6.25 -13.23
N TYR A 113 -4.23 -5.06 -12.68
CA TYR A 113 -3.36 -3.93 -12.95
C TYR A 113 -2.04 -4.13 -12.21
N LYS A 114 -0.93 -3.70 -12.81
CA LYS A 114 0.42 -3.84 -12.25
C LYS A 114 0.99 -2.46 -11.99
N PHE A 115 1.62 -2.27 -10.85
CA PHE A 115 2.36 -1.06 -10.51
C PHE A 115 3.76 -1.47 -10.08
N ASN A 116 4.79 -0.98 -10.79
CA ASN A 116 6.18 -1.28 -10.46
C ASN A 116 6.77 -0.03 -9.80
N ILE A 117 7.26 -0.16 -8.56
CA ILE A 117 7.64 1.02 -7.77
C ILE A 117 8.88 1.72 -8.35
N GLY A 118 9.77 0.97 -8.99
CA GLY A 118 11.01 1.51 -9.53
C GLY A 118 12.00 1.92 -8.44
N ASP A 119 12.82 2.93 -8.73
CA ASP A 119 13.70 3.53 -7.74
C ASP A 119 12.88 4.32 -6.69
N LEU A 120 13.13 4.09 -5.41
CA LEU A 120 12.40 4.75 -4.33
C LEU A 120 13.35 5.33 -3.28
N LYS A 121 13.39 6.67 -3.22
CA LYS A 121 14.18 7.46 -2.24
C LYS A 121 13.35 8.53 -1.51
N ALA A 122 12.20 8.87 -2.06
CA ALA A 122 11.27 9.88 -1.58
C ALA A 122 9.86 9.48 -2.03
N ASP A 123 8.85 10.26 -1.63
CA ASP A 123 7.46 10.03 -2.02
C ASP A 123 7.32 9.93 -3.55
N ALA A 124 6.52 8.97 -4.00
CA ALA A 124 6.37 8.67 -5.43
C ALA A 124 4.91 8.34 -5.78
N THR A 125 4.48 8.79 -6.96
CA THR A 125 3.22 8.36 -7.59
C THR A 125 3.54 7.40 -8.72
N ILE A 126 2.85 6.26 -8.73
CA ILE A 126 3.12 5.14 -9.63
C ILE A 126 1.92 4.93 -10.54
N GLU A 127 2.20 4.87 -11.83
CA GLU A 127 1.22 4.61 -12.88
C GLU A 127 1.16 3.12 -13.21
N VAL A 128 0.08 2.71 -13.88
CA VAL A 128 -0.09 1.33 -14.34
C VAL A 128 1.00 0.96 -15.35
N ALA A 129 1.51 -0.26 -15.23
CA ALA A 129 2.44 -0.88 -16.14
C ALA A 129 1.83 -2.13 -16.80
N ASP A 130 2.39 -2.54 -17.94
CA ASP A 130 1.92 -3.70 -18.69
C ASP A 130 2.19 -5.03 -17.97
N ASN A 131 3.35 -5.12 -17.31
CA ASN A 131 3.86 -6.35 -16.71
C ASN A 131 4.45 -6.10 -15.33
N ASN A 132 4.48 -7.14 -14.50
CA ASN A 132 5.24 -7.13 -13.25
C ASN A 132 6.73 -6.99 -13.57
N ASN A 133 7.40 -6.02 -12.96
CA ASN A 133 8.83 -5.77 -13.08
C ASN A 133 9.38 -5.34 -11.71
N TYR A 134 10.64 -5.68 -11.46
CA TYR A 134 11.36 -5.44 -10.21
C TYR A 134 12.62 -4.58 -10.43
N ALA A 135 12.76 -3.98 -11.62
CA ALA A 135 13.82 -3.03 -11.90
C ALA A 135 13.73 -1.81 -10.97
N GLY A 136 14.89 -1.33 -10.54
CA GLY A 136 15.03 -0.22 -9.60
C GLY A 136 15.47 -0.67 -8.22
N VAL A 137 15.95 0.29 -7.42
CA VAL A 137 16.49 0.11 -6.08
C VAL A 137 15.68 0.93 -5.08
N ILE A 138 15.35 0.34 -3.94
CA ILE A 138 14.72 1.05 -2.84
C ILE A 138 15.81 1.39 -1.82
N ASN A 139 15.95 2.67 -1.50
CA ASN A 139 16.75 3.13 -0.36
C ASN A 139 16.16 4.43 0.18
N THR A 140 15.39 4.30 1.26
CA THR A 140 14.68 5.43 1.88
C THR A 140 15.52 6.16 2.92
N ASN A 141 16.80 5.81 3.08
CA ASN A 141 17.70 6.33 4.12
C ASN A 141 17.11 6.27 5.53
N GLY A 142 16.42 5.15 5.85
CA GLY A 142 15.83 4.90 7.16
C GLY A 142 14.59 5.73 7.50
N LYS A 143 14.01 6.43 6.51
CA LYS A 143 12.77 7.22 6.68
C LYS A 143 11.60 6.54 5.98
N TYR A 144 10.40 6.73 6.50
CA TYR A 144 9.18 6.38 5.78
C TYR A 144 8.98 7.35 4.62
N VAL A 145 8.74 6.80 3.44
CA VAL A 145 8.33 7.52 2.23
C VAL A 145 7.01 6.95 1.76
N LYS A 146 6.17 7.80 1.18
CA LYS A 146 4.83 7.41 0.73
C LYS A 146 4.86 6.99 -0.73
N VAL A 147 4.29 5.85 -1.02
CA VAL A 147 3.94 5.42 -2.39
C VAL A 147 2.46 5.66 -2.60
N THR A 148 2.11 6.23 -3.75
CA THR A 148 0.74 6.43 -4.21
C THR A 148 0.54 5.72 -5.54
N LEU A 149 -0.36 4.74 -5.60
CA LEU A 149 -0.78 4.10 -6.84
C LEU A 149 -1.90 4.94 -7.46
N ASN A 150 -1.72 5.43 -8.68
CA ASN A 150 -2.76 6.19 -9.37
C ASN A 150 -3.83 5.23 -9.90
N CYS A 151 -5.03 5.29 -9.33
CA CYS A 151 -6.17 4.45 -9.71
C CYS A 151 -7.29 5.22 -10.41
N ALA A 152 -7.14 6.53 -10.64
CA ALA A 152 -8.23 7.41 -11.06
C ALA A 152 -8.89 7.01 -12.40
N SER A 153 -8.13 6.38 -13.31
CA SER A 153 -8.62 5.91 -14.61
C SER A 153 -9.16 4.48 -14.59
N LEU A 154 -8.97 3.73 -13.51
CA LEU A 154 -9.32 2.31 -13.42
C LEU A 154 -10.81 2.14 -13.14
N LYS A 155 -11.43 1.09 -13.70
CA LYS A 155 -12.90 0.95 -13.72
C LYS A 155 -13.42 -0.35 -13.10
N ASP A 156 -12.60 -1.38 -13.07
CA ASP A 156 -13.02 -2.75 -12.75
C ASP A 156 -12.21 -3.34 -11.59
N ILE A 157 -11.76 -2.52 -10.64
CA ILE A 157 -11.04 -3.00 -9.44
C ILE A 157 -11.95 -3.94 -8.63
N SER A 158 -11.48 -5.16 -8.38
CA SER A 158 -12.13 -6.16 -7.53
C SER A 158 -12.19 -5.69 -6.09
N ARG A 159 -13.33 -5.87 -5.41
CA ARG A 159 -13.53 -5.38 -4.03
C ARG A 159 -14.27 -6.37 -3.13
N ASP A 160 -14.71 -7.48 -3.70
CA ASP A 160 -15.48 -8.51 -3.01
C ASP A 160 -14.59 -9.22 -1.98
N SER A 161 -15.12 -9.47 -0.78
CA SER A 161 -14.40 -10.15 0.29
C SER A 161 -13.99 -11.59 -0.03
N SER A 162 -14.58 -12.21 -1.05
CA SER A 162 -14.23 -13.52 -1.59
C SER A 162 -13.21 -13.49 -2.73
N SER A 163 -12.84 -12.31 -3.22
CA SER A 163 -11.97 -12.13 -4.39
C SER A 163 -10.67 -11.44 -4.01
N ASN A 164 -9.58 -11.75 -4.73
CA ASN A 164 -8.31 -11.05 -4.58
C ASN A 164 -8.51 -9.56 -4.85
N PHE A 165 -7.80 -8.72 -4.11
CA PHE A 165 -7.82 -7.26 -4.25
C PHE A 165 -6.42 -6.70 -4.43
N PHE A 166 -5.51 -6.97 -3.50
CA PHE A 166 -4.19 -6.33 -3.47
C PHE A 166 -3.10 -7.35 -3.17
N ALA A 167 -1.97 -7.29 -3.88
CA ALA A 167 -0.82 -8.13 -3.58
C ALA A 167 0.50 -7.40 -3.74
N ILE A 168 1.42 -7.66 -2.81
CA ILE A 168 2.82 -7.25 -2.88
C ILE A 168 3.65 -8.41 -3.43
N LYS A 169 4.51 -8.10 -4.39
CA LYS A 169 5.44 -9.06 -5.00
C LYS A 169 6.87 -8.54 -4.89
N ILE A 170 7.80 -9.48 -4.72
CA ILE A 170 9.24 -9.24 -4.73
C ILE A 170 9.91 -10.01 -5.88
N GLY A 171 11.07 -9.51 -6.31
CA GLY A 171 11.89 -10.10 -7.35
C GLY A 171 12.89 -11.10 -6.77
N LYS A 172 13.32 -12.06 -7.59
CA LYS A 172 14.35 -13.03 -7.22
C LYS A 172 15.75 -12.42 -7.11
N GLU A 173 16.64 -13.11 -6.40
CA GLU A 173 18.09 -12.90 -6.38
C GLU A 173 18.49 -11.47 -5.97
N ALA A 174 17.73 -10.87 -5.05
CA ALA A 174 18.03 -9.57 -4.48
C ALA A 174 17.66 -9.55 -2.99
N PRO A 175 18.49 -8.93 -2.13
CA PRO A 175 18.13 -8.72 -0.75
C PRO A 175 17.03 -7.66 -0.60
N TYR A 176 16.06 -7.97 0.26
CA TYR A 176 15.01 -7.08 0.72
C TYR A 176 15.11 -6.94 2.24
N ASN A 177 15.09 -5.69 2.72
CA ASN A 177 14.94 -5.34 4.13
C ASN A 177 14.06 -4.09 4.20
N LEU A 178 12.74 -4.30 4.17
CA LEU A 178 11.74 -3.24 4.06
C LEU A 178 10.70 -3.36 5.17
N ASP A 179 10.25 -2.23 5.68
CA ASP A 179 9.03 -2.10 6.47
C ASP A 179 7.97 -1.45 5.58
N ILE A 180 6.80 -2.08 5.50
CA ILE A 180 5.63 -1.59 4.78
C ILE A 180 4.52 -1.32 5.78
N ASP A 181 3.87 -0.17 5.66
CA ASP A 181 2.86 0.25 6.62
C ASP A 181 1.73 1.05 5.97
N ASP A 182 0.62 1.18 6.69
CA ASP A 182 -0.52 2.04 6.36
C ASP A 182 -0.99 1.93 4.91
N ILE A 183 -1.38 0.72 4.48
CA ILE A 183 -1.94 0.54 3.14
C ILE A 183 -3.40 1.02 3.17
N LYS A 184 -3.69 2.15 2.52
CA LYS A 184 -5.00 2.83 2.55
C LYS A 184 -5.54 3.09 1.14
N VAL A 185 -6.86 3.28 1.04
CA VAL A 185 -7.58 3.68 -0.19
C VAL A 185 -8.21 5.07 -0.01
N ASN A 186 -8.30 5.84 -1.10
CA ASN A 186 -9.06 7.10 -1.21
C ASN A 186 -9.96 7.15 -2.45
#